data_AF-A0A9J5XJ72-F1
#
_entry.id   AF-A0A9J5XJ72-F1
#
_cell.length_a   1.000
_cell.length_b   1.000
_cell.length_c   1.000
_cell.angle_alpha   90.00
_cell.angle_beta   90.00
_cell.angle_gamma   90.00
#
_symmetry.space_group_name_H-M   'P 1'
#
loop_
_entity.id
_entity.type
_entity.pdbx_description
1 polymer ?
#
loop_
_entity_poly.entity_id
_entity_poly.type
_entity_poly.pdbx_seq_one_letter_code
_entity_poly.pdbx_strand_id
1 'polypeptide(L)'
;MIDRYKHQQLRIGSVSPQQISTWAIKILPNGEIVGEVTKPYTFHYKTNKSKKDGLFCERFFVIGDEKEDSKVCEQYGVEFVDSRIRRYQMGYIKLACPVTYTQEGETVIPVNPIGMP
;
A
#
# COMPACT_ATOMS: atom_id res chain seq x y z
N MET A 1 5.36 1.55 18.80
CA MET A 1 6.08 0.89 19.92
C MET A 1 5.14 -0.17 20.47
N ILE A 2 5.53 -1.44 20.46
CA ILE A 2 4.66 -2.53 20.94
C ILE A 2 4.58 -2.44 22.46
N ASP A 3 3.35 -2.37 22.99
CA ASP A 3 3.11 -2.44 24.42
C ASP A 3 3.40 -3.86 24.91
N ARG A 4 4.54 -4.01 25.60
CA ARG A 4 5.05 -5.29 26.11
C ARG A 4 4.16 -5.90 27.19
N TYR A 5 3.31 -5.12 27.84
CA TYR A 5 2.46 -5.58 28.95
C TYR A 5 1.10 -6.09 28.48
N LYS A 6 0.66 -5.71 27.27
CA LYS A 6 -0.64 -6.13 26.72
C LYS A 6 -0.64 -7.44 25.95
N HIS A 7 0.51 -7.88 25.43
CA HIS A 7 0.58 -9.05 24.54
C HIS A 7 1.55 -10.07 25.09
N GLN A 8 1.03 -11.26 25.42
CA GLN A 8 1.84 -12.36 25.97
C GLN A 8 2.65 -13.10 24.91
N GLN A 9 2.21 -13.07 23.63
CA GLN A 9 2.86 -13.79 22.54
C GLN A 9 2.74 -13.02 21.22
N LEU A 10 3.77 -13.15 20.36
CA LEU A 10 3.78 -12.68 18.98
C LEU A 10 3.70 -13.89 18.06
N ARG A 11 2.79 -13.86 17.06
CA ARG A 11 2.67 -14.90 16.04
C ARG A 11 3.10 -14.35 14.69
N ILE A 12 3.87 -15.15 13.96
CA ILE A 12 4.30 -14.87 12.58
C ILE A 12 3.82 -16.05 11.74
N GLY A 13 3.29 -15.78 10.56
CA GLY A 13 2.78 -16.79 9.64
C GLY A 13 2.80 -16.29 8.19
N SER A 14 2.48 -17.19 7.27
CA SER A 14 2.32 -16.84 5.86
C SER A 14 1.12 -15.91 5.66
N VAL A 15 1.16 -15.14 4.58
CA VAL A 15 0.15 -14.13 4.26
C VAL A 15 -0.46 -14.46 2.90
N SER A 16 -1.79 -14.54 2.85
CA SER A 16 -2.50 -14.69 1.58
C SER A 16 -2.55 -13.37 0.79
N PRO A 17 -2.66 -13.40 -0.55
CA PRO A 17 -2.81 -12.19 -1.37
C PRO A 17 -3.99 -11.31 -0.92
N GLN A 18 -5.09 -11.92 -0.49
CA GLN A 18 -6.27 -11.22 0.01
C GLN A 18 -5.98 -10.47 1.32
N GLN A 19 -5.15 -11.03 2.21
CA GLN A 19 -4.73 -10.35 3.43
C GLN A 19 -3.83 -9.14 3.13
N ILE A 20 -2.92 -9.25 2.16
CA ILE A 20 -2.07 -8.13 1.72
C ILE A 20 -2.96 -6.98 1.21
N SER A 21 -3.93 -7.28 0.34
CA SER A 21 -4.87 -6.27 -0.13
C SER A 21 -5.68 -5.66 1.01
N THR A 22 -6.12 -6.45 1.99
CA THR A 22 -6.88 -5.95 3.15
C THR A 22 -6.07 -4.97 4.00
N TRP A 23 -4.77 -5.19 4.18
CA TRP A 23 -3.91 -4.28 4.96
C TRP A 23 -3.61 -2.98 4.23
N ALA A 24 -3.60 -3.00 2.91
CA ALA A 24 -3.19 -1.87 2.10
C ALA A 24 -4.38 -1.06 1.54
N ILE A 25 -5.55 -1.67 1.39
CA ILE A 25 -6.76 -1.00 0.91
C ILE A 25 -7.32 -0.09 2.00
N LYS A 26 -7.63 1.13 1.59
CA LYS A 26 -8.35 2.14 2.34
C LYS A 26 -9.47 2.71 1.48
N ILE A 27 -10.60 3.02 2.11
CA ILE A 27 -11.72 3.70 1.47
C ILE A 27 -11.70 5.14 1.94
N LEU A 28 -11.55 6.08 1.02
CA LEU A 28 -11.61 7.51 1.30
C LEU A 28 -13.07 7.96 1.55
N PRO A 29 -13.31 9.09 2.23
CA PRO A 29 -14.66 9.63 2.47
C PRO A 29 -15.46 9.94 1.20
N ASN A 30 -14.78 10.11 0.06
CA ASN A 30 -15.41 10.27 -1.25
C ASN A 30 -15.84 8.93 -1.90
N GLY A 31 -15.62 7.80 -1.23
CA GLY A 31 -15.91 6.45 -1.74
C GLY A 31 -14.83 5.85 -2.66
N GLU A 32 -13.72 6.56 -2.90
CA GLU A 32 -12.62 6.07 -3.73
C GLU A 32 -11.78 5.03 -2.95
N ILE A 33 -11.52 3.89 -3.58
CA ILE A 33 -10.65 2.84 -3.03
C ILE A 33 -9.21 3.18 -3.39
N VAL A 34 -8.37 3.28 -2.37
CA VAL A 34 -6.96 3.66 -2.47
C VAL A 34 -6.11 2.57 -1.79
N GLY A 35 -5.01 2.14 -2.43
CA GLY A 35 -3.99 1.26 -1.83
C GLY A 35 -3.02 0.68 -2.88
N GLU A 36 -3.44 0.69 -4.14
CA GLU A 36 -2.67 0.16 -5.26
C GLU A 36 -1.70 1.18 -5.84
N VAL A 37 -0.43 0.81 -5.95
CA VAL A 37 0.58 1.57 -6.68
C VAL A 37 0.62 1.10 -8.13
N THR A 38 0.13 1.94 -9.04
CA THR A 38 0.00 1.60 -10.47
C THR A 38 1.12 2.20 -11.32
N LYS A 39 1.75 3.29 -10.86
CA LYS A 39 2.77 4.00 -11.62
C LYS A 39 4.14 3.88 -10.94
N PRO A 40 5.23 3.73 -11.71
CA PRO A 40 6.59 3.65 -11.17
C PRO A 40 7.15 5.02 -10.72
N TYR A 41 6.30 6.03 -10.63
CA TYR A 41 6.70 7.40 -10.38
C TYR A 41 6.90 7.69 -8.89
N THR A 42 7.85 8.58 -8.59
CA THR A 42 8.15 9.01 -7.21
C THR A 42 7.82 10.50 -7.03
N PHE A 43 8.82 11.36 -6.86
CA PHE A 43 8.67 12.81 -6.69
C PHE A 43 8.96 13.54 -8.00
N HIS A 44 8.32 14.69 -8.18
CA HIS A 44 8.67 15.59 -9.26
C HIS A 44 9.90 16.42 -8.87
N TYR A 45 10.97 16.30 -9.67
CA TYR A 45 12.30 16.87 -9.37
C TYR A 45 12.34 18.37 -9.04
N LYS A 46 11.46 19.20 -9.62
CA LYS A 46 11.42 20.65 -9.32
C LYS A 46 10.59 21.02 -8.09
N THR A 47 9.47 20.33 -7.89
CA THR A 47 8.46 20.74 -6.92
C THR A 47 8.54 19.93 -5.63
N ASN A 48 9.32 18.83 -5.64
CA ASN A 48 9.36 17.80 -4.60
C ASN A 48 7.97 17.26 -4.22
N LYS A 49 6.96 17.49 -5.07
CA LYS A 49 5.61 16.96 -4.88
C LYS A 49 5.56 15.52 -5.33
N SER A 50 4.89 14.68 -4.54
CA SER A 50 4.65 13.29 -4.94
C SER A 50 3.77 13.22 -6.18
N LYS A 51 4.02 12.24 -7.05
CA LYS A 51 3.17 11.98 -8.21
C LYS A 51 1.97 11.12 -7.82
N LYS A 52 0.81 11.44 -8.42
CA LYS A 52 -0.43 10.68 -8.25
C LYS A 52 -0.24 9.23 -8.73
N ASP A 53 -0.73 8.28 -7.92
CA ASP A 53 -0.63 6.82 -8.09
C ASP A 53 0.81 6.26 -8.14
N GLY A 54 1.79 7.09 -7.75
CA GLY A 54 3.18 6.69 -7.58
C GLY A 54 3.48 6.09 -6.21
N LEU A 55 4.74 5.66 -6.02
CA LEU A 55 5.24 5.02 -4.80
C LEU A 55 4.99 5.84 -3.52
N PHE A 56 4.99 7.17 -3.63
CA PHE A 56 4.81 8.08 -2.50
C PHE A 56 3.52 8.88 -2.59
N CYS A 57 2.52 8.39 -3.32
CA CYS A 57 1.29 9.16 -3.56
C CYS A 57 0.60 9.55 -2.24
N GLU A 58 0.42 10.86 -2.05
CA GLU A 58 -0.19 11.43 -0.85
C GLU A 58 -1.68 11.09 -0.68
N ARG A 59 -2.35 10.56 -1.72
CA ARG A 59 -3.70 9.99 -1.56
C ARG A 59 -3.72 8.81 -0.59
N PHE A 60 -2.61 8.08 -0.52
CA PHE A 60 -2.36 7.12 0.55
C PHE A 60 -1.69 7.80 1.76
N PHE A 61 -0.90 8.88 1.56
CA PHE A 61 0.06 9.44 2.52
C PHE A 61 0.13 11.00 2.60
N VAL A 62 -0.93 11.71 3.03
CA VAL A 62 -1.13 13.16 3.40
C VAL A 62 -0.04 14.24 3.20
N ILE A 63 -0.40 15.48 2.76
CA ILE A 63 0.25 16.77 3.17
C ILE A 63 -0.79 17.90 3.45
N GLY A 64 -0.71 18.56 4.63
CA GLY A 64 -1.08 19.98 4.83
C GLY A 64 -2.06 20.34 5.97
N ASP A 65 -1.83 21.46 6.66
CA ASP A 65 -2.55 21.95 7.86
C ASP A 65 -4.02 22.36 7.64
N GLU A 66 -4.76 22.31 8.77
CA GLU A 66 -6.19 22.48 8.98
C GLU A 66 -6.92 23.45 8.04
N LYS A 67 -7.93 22.92 7.33
CA LYS A 67 -9.13 23.69 6.94
C LYS A 67 -10.34 23.07 7.62
N GLU A 68 -11.08 23.91 8.32
CA GLU A 68 -11.98 23.60 9.43
C GLU A 68 -13.19 22.71 9.06
N ASP A 69 -13.52 22.52 7.77
CA ASP A 69 -14.79 21.89 7.38
C ASP A 69 -14.69 20.67 6.43
N SER A 70 -13.52 20.36 5.86
CA SER A 70 -13.39 19.21 4.95
C SER A 70 -12.21 18.30 5.28
N LYS A 71 -12.53 17.03 5.60
CA LYS A 71 -11.53 15.98 5.87
C LYS A 71 -10.70 15.59 4.64
N VAL A 72 -11.13 16.01 3.45
CA VAL A 72 -10.51 15.67 2.16
C VAL A 72 -10.30 16.95 1.35
N CYS A 73 -9.09 17.12 0.81
CA CYS A 73 -8.80 18.16 -0.16
C CYS A 73 -9.44 17.82 -1.51
N GLU A 74 -10.44 18.57 -1.96
CA GLU A 74 -11.13 18.35 -3.25
C GLU A 74 -10.20 18.47 -4.46
N GLN A 75 -9.19 19.33 -4.39
CA GLN A 75 -8.24 19.55 -5.48
C GLN A 75 -7.28 18.36 -5.69
N TYR A 76 -6.90 17.67 -4.61
CA TYR A 76 -5.88 16.62 -4.65
C TYR A 76 -6.42 15.22 -4.31
N GLY A 77 -7.63 15.14 -3.73
CA GLY A 77 -8.25 13.91 -3.24
C GLY A 77 -7.49 13.29 -2.07
N VAL A 78 -6.86 14.13 -1.24
CA VAL A 78 -5.99 13.71 -0.14
C VAL A 78 -6.71 13.96 1.18
N GLU A 79 -6.73 12.97 2.06
CA GLU A 79 -7.23 13.15 3.43
C GLU A 79 -6.24 13.92 4.29
N PHE A 80 -6.76 14.73 5.21
CA PHE A 80 -5.95 15.38 6.25
C PHE A 80 -5.77 14.45 7.45
N VAL A 81 -4.56 13.95 7.64
CA VAL A 81 -4.17 13.04 8.72
C VAL A 81 -2.72 13.31 9.15
N ASP A 82 -2.35 12.91 10.36
CA ASP A 82 -0.99 13.12 10.88
C ASP A 82 0.09 12.45 9.99
N SER A 83 1.17 13.19 9.67
CA SER A 83 2.28 12.69 8.84
C SER A 83 2.94 11.41 9.36
N ARG A 84 2.84 11.09 10.66
CA ARG A 84 3.34 9.87 11.28
C ARG A 84 2.66 8.61 10.74
N ILE A 85 1.41 8.73 10.28
CA ILE A 85 0.64 7.61 9.72
C ILE A 85 1.35 6.98 8.51
N ARG A 86 2.19 7.75 7.79
CA ARG A 86 2.96 7.24 6.65
C ARG A 86 3.93 6.11 6.97
N ARG A 87 4.30 5.96 8.25
CA ARG A 87 5.20 4.89 8.70
C ARG A 87 4.47 3.57 8.96
N TYR A 88 3.13 3.59 9.01
CA TYR A 88 2.31 2.46 9.44
C TYR A 88 1.32 1.97 8.37
N GLN A 89 0.98 2.82 7.40
CA GLN A 89 0.14 2.44 6.28
C GLN A 89 0.93 1.65 5.23
N MET A 90 0.27 0.63 4.67
CA MET A 90 0.83 -0.24 3.64
C MET A 90 0.24 0.10 2.28
N GLY A 91 1.00 -0.14 1.21
CA GLY A 91 0.51 -0.16 -0.16
C GLY A 91 0.73 -1.54 -0.78
N TYR A 92 0.09 -1.82 -1.91
CA TYR A 92 0.32 -3.05 -2.66
C TYR A 92 0.48 -2.79 -4.16
N ILE A 93 1.10 -3.73 -4.85
CA ILE A 93 1.20 -3.76 -6.31
C ILE A 93 0.49 -5.01 -6.78
N LYS A 94 -0.51 -4.87 -7.65
CA LYS A 94 -1.18 -6.00 -8.27
C LYS A 94 -0.31 -6.52 -9.41
N LEU A 95 0.19 -7.74 -9.25
CA LEU A 95 0.97 -8.39 -10.30
C LEU A 95 0.06 -8.93 -11.39
N ALA A 96 0.52 -8.85 -12.64
CA ALA A 96 -0.20 -9.42 -13.78
C ALA A 96 -0.18 -10.97 -13.76
N CYS A 97 0.90 -11.55 -13.23
CA CYS A 97 1.10 -12.99 -13.12
C CYS A 97 1.53 -13.35 -11.69
N PRO A 98 1.21 -14.56 -11.20
CA PRO A 98 1.70 -15.04 -9.91
C PRO A 98 3.22 -15.15 -9.91
N VAL A 99 3.85 -14.78 -8.79
CA VAL A 99 5.30 -14.83 -8.59
C VAL A 99 5.57 -15.57 -7.28
N THR A 100 6.64 -16.37 -7.25
CA THR A 100 7.08 -17.07 -6.05
C THR A 100 7.94 -16.17 -5.16
N TYR A 101 7.77 -16.31 -3.84
CA TYR A 101 8.57 -15.60 -2.86
C TYR A 101 9.94 -16.28 -2.71
N THR A 102 11.03 -15.57 -2.99
CA THR A 102 12.37 -16.16 -3.13
C THR A 102 13.02 -16.61 -1.83
N GLN A 103 12.54 -16.17 -0.65
CA GLN A 103 13.06 -16.62 0.64
C GLN A 103 12.53 -17.99 1.07
N GLU A 104 11.51 -18.52 0.40
CA GLU A 104 11.20 -19.96 0.44
C GLU A 104 12.17 -20.64 -0.53
N GLY A 105 13.32 -21.08 -0.01
CA GLY A 105 14.38 -21.70 -0.79
C GLY A 105 13.86 -22.78 -1.74
N GLU A 106 14.32 -22.72 -2.99
CA GLU A 106 14.31 -23.83 -3.95
C GLU A 106 12.98 -24.61 -4.07
N THR A 107 11.85 -23.94 -4.21
CA THR A 107 10.72 -24.62 -4.87
C THR A 107 10.95 -24.53 -6.38
N VAL A 108 11.65 -25.52 -6.93
CA VAL A 108 11.64 -25.80 -8.36
C VAL A 108 10.18 -26.04 -8.72
N ILE A 109 9.52 -25.02 -9.27
CA ILE A 109 8.18 -25.19 -9.83
C ILE A 109 8.37 -26.14 -11.01
N PRO A 110 7.80 -27.35 -11.02
CA PRO A 110 7.74 -28.10 -12.26
C PRO A 110 6.92 -27.23 -13.22
N VAL A 111 7.57 -26.70 -14.25
CA VAL A 111 6.88 -26.10 -15.38
C VAL A 111 6.07 -27.25 -15.97
N ASN A 112 4.77 -27.31 -15.65
CA ASN A 112 3.87 -28.24 -16.32
C ASN A 112 3.98 -27.93 -17.81
N PRO A 113 4.41 -28.88 -18.66
CA PRO A 113 4.38 -28.68 -20.08
C PRO A 113 2.90 -28.57 -20.45
N ILE A 114 2.47 -27.35 -20.75
CA ILE A 114 1.18 -27.10 -21.38
C ILE A 114 1.23 -27.91 -22.67
N GLY A 115 0.46 -29.00 -22.71
CA GLY A 115 0.17 -29.71 -23.93
C GLY A 115 -0.34 -28.71 -24.96
N MET A 116 0.46 -28.47 -25.99
CA MET A 116 -0.06 -27.94 -27.23
C MET A 116 -0.58 -29.11 -28.07
N PRO A 117 -1.70 -28.91 -28.79
CA PRO A 117 -2.31 -29.90 -29.66
C PRO A 117 -1.42 -30.34 -30.84
#